data_AF-A0A419JTH3-F1
#
_entry.id   AF-A0A419JTH3-F1
#
_cell.length_a   1.000
_cell.length_b   1.000
_cell.length_c   1.000
_cell.angle_alpha   90.00
_cell.angle_beta   90.00
_cell.angle_gamma   90.00
#
_symmetry.space_group_name_H-M   'P 1'
#
loop_
_entity.id
_entity.type
_entity.pdbx_description
1 polymer ?
#
loop_
_entity_poly.entity_id
_entity_poly.type
_entity_poly.pdbx_seq_one_letter_code
_entity_poly.pdbx_strand_id
1 'polypeptide(L)' 'IVLAAANFGLGTCWIGKMGFDETVKKALGIPEHMKVIAVTPLGYPDETPGPKERKSLSEIVHYERF' A
#
# COMPACT_ATOMS: atom_id res chain seq x y z
N ILE A 1 -7.71 0.13 6.79
CA ILE A 1 -6.60 0.06 7.78
C ILE A 1 -5.67 1.27 7.68
N VAL A 2 -5.09 1.58 6.51
CA VAL A 2 -4.10 2.67 6.34
C VAL A 2 -4.50 4.02 6.94
N LEU A 3 -5.69 4.55 6.61
CA LEU A 3 -6.14 5.84 7.18
C LEU A 3 -6.35 5.79 8.70
N ALA A 4 -6.80 4.65 9.23
CA ALA A 4 -6.95 4.47 10.66
C ALA A 4 -5.59 4.44 11.37
N ALA A 5 -4.60 3.73 10.80
CA ALA A 5 -3.23 3.75 11.29
C ALA A 5 -2.67 5.19 11.34
N ALA A 6 -2.85 5.96 10.26
CA ALA A 6 -2.44 7.36 10.22
C ALA A 6 -3.11 8.22 11.30
N ASN A 7 -4.39 7.99 11.59
CA ASN A 7 -5.10 8.68 12.69
C ASN A 7 -4.49 8.40 14.07
N PHE A 8 -3.90 7.22 14.26
CA PHE A 8 -3.17 6.86 15.49
C PHE A 8 -1.68 7.25 15.45
N GLY A 9 -1.25 8.03 14.44
CA GLY A 9 0.15 8.43 14.28
C GLY A 9 1.08 7.32 13.78
N LEU A 10 0.53 6.24 13.24
CA LEU A 10 1.30 5.12 12.69
C LEU A 10 1.52 5.29 11.18
N GLY A 11 2.69 4.86 10.71
CA GLY A 11 3.04 4.77 9.30
C GLY A 11 2.68 3.41 8.71
N THR A 12 2.38 3.41 7.41
CA THR A 12 2.23 2.18 6.62
C THR A 12 2.87 2.35 5.25
N CYS A 13 3.21 1.23 4.60
CA CYS A 13 3.71 1.23 3.22
C CYS A 13 2.93 0.18 2.41
N TRP A 14 2.50 0.50 1.19
CA TRP A 14 1.89 -0.50 0.32
C TRP A 14 2.98 -1.23 -0.47
N ILE A 15 3.18 -2.52 -0.17
CA ILE A 15 4.16 -3.36 -0.85
C ILE A 15 3.42 -4.35 -1.75
N GLY A 16 3.37 -4.04 -3.05
CA GLY A 16 2.68 -4.85 -4.07
C GLY A 16 3.55 -5.27 -5.27
N LYS A 17 4.87 -5.04 -5.21
CA LYS A 17 5.81 -5.39 -6.29
C LYS A 17 5.95 -6.92 -6.42
N MET A 18 6.14 -7.44 -7.63
CA MET A 18 6.24 -8.89 -7.87
C MET A 18 7.48 -9.51 -7.17
N GLY A 19 7.32 -10.67 -6.53
CA GLY A 19 8.44 -11.52 -6.08
C GLY A 19 8.37 -12.09 -4.66
N PHE A 20 7.41 -11.69 -3.83
CA PHE A 20 7.31 -12.13 -2.43
C PHE A 20 6.07 -12.98 -2.10
N ASP A 21 5.22 -13.32 -3.09
CA ASP A 21 4.01 -14.13 -2.87
C ASP A 21 4.37 -15.46 -2.19
N GLU A 22 5.25 -16.24 -2.80
CA GLU A 22 5.71 -17.54 -2.27
C GLU A 22 6.44 -17.41 -0.93
N THR A 23 7.25 -16.37 -0.76
CA THR A 23 7.95 -16.11 0.51
C THR A 23 6.98 -15.86 1.64
N VAL A 24 5.96 -15.03 1.41
CA VAL A 24 4.93 -14.70 2.40
C VAL A 24 4.04 -15.91 2.68
N LYS A 25 3.64 -16.65 1.63
CA LYS A 25 2.85 -17.88 1.81
C LYS A 25 3.56 -18.90 2.68
N LYS A 26 4.84 -19.16 2.39
CA LYS A 26 5.65 -20.10 3.17
C LYS A 26 5.82 -19.63 4.61
N ALA A 27 6.07 -18.33 4.82
CA ALA A 27 6.28 -17.78 6.16
C ALA A 27 5.02 -17.81 7.04
N LEU A 28 3.84 -17.63 6.44
CA LEU A 28 2.56 -17.52 7.15
C LEU A 28 1.66 -18.75 7.03
N GLY A 29 2.11 -19.80 6.32
CA GLY A 29 1.31 -21.01 6.09
C GLY A 29 0.06 -20.77 5.23
N ILE A 30 0.12 -19.84 4.27
CA ILE A 30 -1.02 -19.53 3.40
C ILE A 30 -1.15 -20.62 2.32
N PRO A 31 -2.37 -21.14 2.06
CA PRO A 31 -2.60 -22.13 1.02
C PRO A 31 -2.19 -21.67 -0.39
N GLU A 32 -1.71 -22.62 -1.21
CA GLU A 32 -1.22 -22.39 -2.58
C GLU A 32 -2.22 -21.70 -3.51
N HIS A 33 -3.51 -22.01 -3.37
CA HIS A 33 -4.57 -21.48 -4.21
C HIS A 33 -4.90 -20.00 -3.92
N MET A 34 -4.40 -19.44 -2.82
CA MET A 34 -4.56 -18.03 -2.49
C MET A 34 -3.43 -17.21 -3.10
N LYS A 35 -3.68 -15.94 -3.38
CA LYS A 35 -2.66 -15.02 -3.90
C LYS A 35 -2.47 -13.86 -2.93
N VAL A 36 -1.23 -13.60 -2.53
CA VAL A 36 -0.87 -12.41 -1.74
C VAL A 36 -0.78 -11.22 -2.69
N ILE A 37 -1.76 -10.32 -2.60
CA ILE A 37 -1.85 -9.14 -3.47
C ILE A 37 -0.94 -8.01 -2.96
N ALA A 38 -0.86 -7.85 -1.64
CA ALA A 38 -0.05 -6.83 -1.02
C ALA A 38 0.26 -7.17 0.44
N VAL A 39 1.35 -6.60 0.94
CA VAL A 39 1.69 -6.56 2.36
C VAL A 39 1.82 -5.09 2.78
N THR A 40 1.46 -4.78 4.02
CA THR A 40 1.63 -3.44 4.56
C THR A 40 2.24 -3.49 5.97
N PRO A 41 3.50 -3.05 6.17
CA PRO A 41 4.04 -2.90 7.51
C PRO A 41 3.28 -1.80 8.25
N LEU A 42 3.29 -1.89 9.59
CA LEU A 42 2.65 -0.94 10.49
C LEU A 42 3.61 -0.65 11.65
N GLY A 43 3.80 0.63 11.97
CA GLY A 43 4.65 1.03 13.09
C GLY A 43 4.75 2.54 13.25
N TYR A 44 5.54 2.98 14.21
CA TYR A 44 5.84 4.39 14.38
C TYR A 44 6.89 4.83 13.34
N PRO A 45 6.62 5.85 12.51
CA PRO A 45 7.58 6.34 11.53
C PRO A 45 8.82 6.93 12.22
N ASP A 46 9.99 6.63 11.69
CA ASP A 46 11.27 7.28 12.06
C ASP A 46 11.64 8.43 11.10
N GLU A 47 10.83 8.63 10.05
CA GLU A 47 11.01 9.68 9.05
C GLU A 47 9.67 10.32 8.69
N THR A 48 9.70 11.59 8.29
CA THR A 48 8.53 12.33 7.79
C THR A 48 8.81 12.85 6.38
N PRO A 49 8.68 12.02 5.34
CA PRO A 49 8.95 12.45 3.97
C PRO A 49 7.93 13.50 3.53
N GLY A 50 8.37 14.41 2.65
CA GLY A 50 7.48 15.40 2.05
C GLY A 50 6.38 14.77 1.17
N PRO A 51 5.34 15.55 0.82
CA PRO A 51 4.29 15.11 -0.08
C PRO A 51 4.88 14.62 -1.41
N LYS A 52 4.35 13.51 -1.92
CA LYS A 52 4.71 13.03 -3.25
C LYS A 52 4.02 13.89 -4.31
N GLU A 53 4.72 14.14 -5.41
CA GLU A 53 4.12 14.76 -6.59
C GLU A 53 2.98 13.88 -7.14
N ARG A 54 1.90 14.53 -7.60
CA ARG A 54 0.71 13.90 -8.16
C ARG A 54 0.33 14.67 -9.42
N LYS A 55 -0.29 13.96 -10.37
CA LYS A 55 -0.94 14.61 -11.52
C LYS A 55 -1.97 15.64 -11.02
N SER A 56 -2.08 16.74 -11.73
CA SER A 56 -3.10 17.75 -11.47
C SER A 56 -4.50 17.16 -11.68
N LEU A 57 -5.51 17.74 -11.03
CA LEU A 57 -6.90 17.28 -11.20
C LEU A 57 -7.34 17.37 -12.67
N SER A 58 -6.90 18.39 -13.39
CA SER A 58 -7.18 18.57 -14.82
C SER A 58 -6.68 17.43 -15.71
N GLU A 59 -5.71 16.63 -15.26
CA GLU A 59 -5.19 15.48 -16.01
C GLU A 59 -5.94 14.17 -15.71
N ILE A 60 -6.73 14.11 -14.64
CA ILE A 60 -7.34 12.86 -14.15
C ILE A 60 -8.86 12.95 -13.97
N VAL A 61 -9.42 14.15 -13.83
CA VAL A 61 -10.86 14.37 -13.68
C VAL A 61 -11.47 14.72 -15.04
N HIS A 62 -12.51 13.97 -15.40
CA HIS A 62 -13.18 14.05 -16.69
C HIS A 62 -14.69 14.15 -16.42
N TYR A 63 -15.34 15.16 -16.98
CA TYR A 63 -16.79 15.35 -16.87
C TYR A 63 -17.46 14.92 -18.17
N GLU A 64 -18.53 14.14 -18.09
CA GLU A 64 -19.33 13.60 -19.20
C GLU A 64 -18.60 12.68 -20.20
N ARG A 65 -17.32 12.93 -20.51
CA ARG A 65 -16.50 12.19 -21.48
C ARG A 65 -15.04 12.17 -21.05
N PHE A 66 -14.34 11.09 -21.41
CA PHE A 66 -12.89 10.96 -21.29
C PHE A 66 -12.15 11.79 -22.34
#